data_AF-A0AAW6I0T5-F1
#
_entry.id   AF-A0AAW6I0T5-F1
#
_cell.length_a   1.000
_cell.length_b   1.000
_cell.length_c   1.000
_cell.angle_alpha   90.00
_cell.angle_beta   90.00
_cell.angle_gamma   90.00
#
_symmetry.space_group_name_H-M   'P 1'
#
loop_
_entity.id
_entity.type
_entity.pdbx_description
1 polymer ?
#
loop_
_entity_poly.entity_id
_entity_poly.type
_entity_poly.pdbx_seq_one_letter_code
_entity_poly.pdbx_strand_id
1 'polypeptide(L)' 'MQLAIDQKDIDKFLMVGDKVLIKPKNPQSQTKSGLYLPPTVQQEKIQSGYIIKVGPGFPLPSQSEEHEVWEKKKEGE' A
#
# COMPACT_ATOMS: atom_id res chain seq x y z
N MET A 1 -14.55 13.80 1.78
CA MET A 1 -15.63 12.80 1.85
C MET A 1 -15.00 11.51 2.36
N GLN A 2 -15.22 11.15 3.63
CA GLN A 2 -14.71 9.90 4.21
C GLN A 2 -15.72 8.80 3.87
N LEU A 3 -15.33 7.83 3.04
CA LEU A 3 -16.20 6.69 2.72
C LEU A 3 -16.17 5.73 3.92
N ALA A 4 -17.31 5.53 4.57
CA ALA A 4 -17.48 4.50 5.60
C ALA A 4 -17.77 3.18 4.88
N ILE A 5 -16.71 2.39 4.65
CA ILE A 5 -16.80 1.10 3.96
C ILE A 5 -16.87 0.01 5.03
N ASP A 6 -17.93 -0.80 5.00
CA ASP A 6 -18.05 -1.97 5.87
C ASP A 6 -17.34 -3.18 5.26
N GLN A 7 -17.00 -4.18 6.08
CA GLN A 7 -16.14 -5.31 5.68
C GLN A 7 -16.69 -6.08 4.47
N LYS A 8 -18.01 -6.22 4.36
CA LYS A 8 -18.68 -6.94 3.27
C LYS A 8 -18.57 -6.24 1.91
N ASP A 9 -18.29 -4.95 1.90
CA ASP A 9 -18.17 -4.16 0.67
C ASP A 9 -16.72 -4.09 0.16
N ILE A 10 -15.74 -4.41 1.01
CA ILE A 10 -14.32 -4.46 0.65
C ILE A 10 -14.05 -5.54 -0.41
N ASP A 11 -14.76 -6.66 -0.33
CA ASP A 11 -14.62 -7.77 -1.27
C ASP A 11 -15.03 -7.36 -2.69
N LYS A 12 -16.02 -6.46 -2.82
CA LYS A 12 -16.51 -5.91 -4.09
C LYS A 12 -15.63 -4.80 -4.65
N PHE A 13 -14.67 -4.31 -3.87
CA PHE A 13 -13.84 -3.19 -4.26
C PHE A 13 -12.68 -3.66 -5.15
N LEU A 14 -12.66 -3.26 -6.42
CA LEU A 14 -11.56 -3.58 -7.32
C LEU A 14 -10.46 -2.52 -7.22
N MET A 15 -9.26 -2.95 -6.87
CA MET A 15 -8.08 -2.10 -6.83
C MET A 15 -7.50 -1.96 -8.23
N VAL A 16 -7.11 -0.74 -8.62
CA VAL A 16 -6.55 -0.44 -9.95
C VAL A 16 -5.17 0.20 -9.80
N GLY A 17 -4.22 -0.28 -10.61
CA GLY A 17 -2.84 0.23 -10.64
C GLY A 17 -2.04 -0.08 -9.38
N ASP A 18 -1.04 0.76 -9.09
CA ASP A 18 -0.23 0.70 -7.87
C ASP A 18 -0.83 1.59 -6.77
N LYS A 19 -1.94 1.13 -6.20
CA LYS A 19 -2.58 1.80 -5.06
C LYS A 19 -2.72 0.80 -3.92
N VAL A 20 -2.90 1.35 -2.72
CA VAL A 20 -3.12 0.56 -1.51
C VAL A 20 -4.36 1.10 -0.79
N LEU A 21 -5.26 0.20 -0.43
CA LEU A 21 -6.42 0.52 0.40
C LEU A 21 -6.04 0.34 1.86
N ILE A 22 -6.14 1.42 2.64
CA ILE A 22 -5.70 1.46 4.03
C ILE A 22 -6.90 1.72 4.95
N LYS A 23 -7.03 0.92 6.01
CA LYS A 23 -7.91 1.19 7.15
C LYS A 23 -7.21 2.15 8.11
N PRO A 24 -7.61 3.43 8.20
CA PRO A 24 -6.95 4.37 9.08
C PRO A 24 -7.11 3.95 10.54
N LYS A 25 -6.03 4.03 11.30
CA LYS A 25 -6.03 3.92 12.76
C LYS A 25 -6.35 5.30 13.34
N ASN A 26 -7.16 5.33 14.40
CA ASN A 26 -7.48 6.59 15.06
C ASN A 26 -6.19 7.27 15.56
N PRO A 27 -6.04 8.59 15.30
CA PRO A 27 -4.91 9.34 15.82
C PRO A 27 -4.91 9.27 17.35
N GLN A 28 -3.73 9.17 17.93
CA GLN A 28 -3.58 9.00 19.36
C GLN A 28 -3.93 10.33 20.05
N SER A 29 -5.04 10.34 20.81
CA SER A 29 -5.48 11.54 21.53
C SER A 29 -4.61 11.86 22.75
N GLN A 30 -3.75 10.92 23.18
CA GLN A 30 -2.83 11.07 24.29
C GLN A 30 -1.37 10.96 23.82
N THR A 31 -0.49 11.78 24.40
CA THR A 31 0.96 11.64 24.24
C THR A 31 1.45 10.36 24.93
N LYS A 32 2.69 9.94 24.63
CA LYS A 32 3.34 8.79 25.32
C LYS A 32 3.43 8.98 26.84
N SER A 33 3.43 10.23 27.32
CA SER A 33 3.43 10.59 28.73
C SER A 33 2.04 10.65 29.37
N GLY A 34 0.97 10.41 28.61
CA GLY A 34 -0.42 10.40 29.12
C GLY A 34 -1.14 11.75 29.09
N LEU A 35 -0.61 12.76 28.40
CA LEU A 35 -1.27 14.07 28.26
C LEU A 35 -2.24 14.05 27.09
N TYR A 36 -3.47 14.52 27.29
CA TYR A 36 -4.43 14.71 26.20
C TYR A 36 -4.03 15.90 25.34
N LEU A 37 -4.04 15.70 24.02
CA LEU A 37 -3.78 16.77 23.06
C LEU A 37 -5.07 17.59 22.83
N PRO A 38 -5.02 18.92 23.00
CA PRO A 38 -6.13 19.79 22.62
C PRO A 38 -6.27 19.84 21.09
N PRO A 39 -7.46 20.14 20.56
CA PRO A 39 -7.75 20.08 19.12
C PRO A 39 -6.87 21.02 18.27
N THR A 40 -6.29 22.05 18.89
CA THR A 40 -5.36 23.03 18.30
C THR A 40 -3.96 22.46 18.06
N VAL A 41 -3.57 21.44 18.83
CA VAL A 41 -2.26 20.77 18.74
C VAL A 41 -2.49 19.37 18.21
N GLN A 42 -3.05 19.27 17.01
CA GLN A 42 -3.00 18.01 16.28
C GLN A 42 -1.56 17.82 15.80
N GLN A 43 -0.91 16.74 16.24
CA GLN A 43 0.28 16.24 15.55
C GLN A 43 -0.05 16.14 14.05
N GLU A 44 0.90 16.42 13.17
CA GLU A 44 0.73 16.26 11.73
C GLU A 44 -0.06 14.98 11.46
N LYS A 45 -1.07 15.04 10.58
CA LYS A 45 -2.00 13.93 10.32
C LYS A 45 -1.25 12.77 9.67
N ILE A 46 -0.46 12.03 10.45
CA ILE A 46 0.17 10.80 10.04
C ILE A 46 -0.98 9.83 9.87
N GLN A 47 -1.37 9.64 8.61
CA GLN A 47 -2.34 8.62 8.23
C GLN A 47 -1.68 7.26 8.40
N SER A 48 -1.74 6.75 9.62
CA SER A 48 -1.32 5.40 9.96
C SER A 48 -2.52 4.48 9.88
N GLY A 49 -2.29 3.22 9.50
CA GLY A 49 -3.39 2.29 9.31
C GLY A 49 -2.92 0.91 8.87
N TYR A 50 -3.88 0.01 8.69
CA TYR A 50 -3.64 -1.35 8.22
C TYR A 50 -3.94 -1.44 6.73
N ILE A 51 -3.08 -2.13 5.99
CA ILE A 51 -3.32 -2.43 4.58
C ILE A 51 -4.38 -3.51 4.49
N ILE A 52 -5.45 -3.25 3.73
CA ILE A 52 -6.55 -4.18 3.52
C ILE A 52 -6.44 -4.85 2.14
N LYS A 53 -6.07 -4.06 1.13
CA LYS A 53 -5.98 -4.53 -0.26
C LYS A 53 -4.90 -3.77 -1.00
N VAL A 54 -4.24 -4.46 -1.92
CA VAL A 54 -3.22 -3.91 -2.81
C VAL A 54 -3.71 -4.01 -4.25
N GLY A 55 -3.30 -3.06 -5.08
CA GLY A 55 -3.53 -3.12 -6.50
C GLY A 55 -2.54 -4.05 -7.21
N PRO A 56 -2.80 -4.40 -8.47
CA PRO A 56 -1.97 -5.32 -9.25
C PRO A 56 -0.55 -4.78 -9.54
N GLY A 57 -0.28 -3.50 -9.26
CA GLY A 57 1.02 -2.88 -9.52
C GLY A 57 1.25 -2.56 -10.99
N PHE A 58 2.50 -2.25 -11.33
CA PHE A 58 2.92 -2.03 -12.71
C PHE A 58 3.39 -3.36 -13.34
N PRO A 59 3.03 -3.64 -14.60
CA PRO A 59 3.59 -4.78 -15.30
C PRO A 59 5.09 -4.57 -15.46
N LEU A 60 5.88 -5.44 -14.84
CA LEU A 60 7.31 -5.51 -15.12
C LEU A 60 7.50 -6.31 -16.42
N PRO A 61 8.44 -5.93 -17.30
CA PRO A 61 8.79 -6.74 -18.44
C PRO A 61 9.23 -8.12 -17.95
N SER A 62 8.83 -9.16 -18.67
CA SER A 62 9.28 -10.52 -18.39
C SER A 62 10.80 -10.58 -18.46
N GLN A 63 11.45 -11.05 -17.39
CA GLN A 63 12.91 -11.26 -17.32
C GLN A 63 13.44 -12.31 -18.31
N SER A 64 12.58 -12.85 -19.19
CA SER A 64 12.87 -13.94 -20.12
C SER A 64 13.48 -13.48 -21.45
N GLU A 65 13.53 -12.18 -21.74
CA GLU A 65 14.07 -11.66 -23.01
C GLU A 65 15.39 -10.88 -22.87
N GLU A 66 16.07 -10.99 -21.73
CA GLU A 66 17.46 -10.54 -21.62
C GLU A 66 18.38 -11.75 -21.62
N HIS A 67 18.60 -12.32 -22.81
CA HIS A 67 19.72 -13.23 -23.00
C HIS A 67 20.98 -12.44 -22.72
N GLU A 68 21.57 -12.61 -21.53
CA GLU A 68 22.70 -11.78 -21.13
C GLU A 68 23.84 -11.96 -22.13
N VAL A 69 24.53 -10.87 -22.46
CA VAL A 69 25.50 -10.80 -23.58
C VAL A 69 26.66 -11.80 -23.41
N TRP A 70 26.88 -12.29 -22.18
CA TRP A 70 27.91 -13.28 -21.84
C TRP A 70 27.41 -14.73 -21.85
N GLU A 71 26.10 -14.98 -22.02
CA GLU A 71 25.58 -16.32 -22.17
C GLU A 71 26.08 -16.92 -23.50
N LYS A 72 27.01 -17.86 -23.40
CA LYS A 72 27.56 -18.57 -24.54
C LYS A 72 26.43 -19.32 -25.24
N LYS A 73 26.15 -18.95 -26.50
CA LYS A 73 25.35 -19.80 -27.39
C LYS A 73 25.97 -21.19 -27.38
N LYS A 74 25.16 -22.21 -27.05
CA LYS A 74 25.53 -23.59 -27.32
C LYS A 74 25.57 -23.74 -28.84
N GLU A 75 26.76 -23.65 -29.40
CA GLU A 75 27.04 -24.24 -30.71
C GLU A 75 26.87 -25.76 -30.58
N GLY A 76 25.99 -26.32 -31.40
CA GLY A 76 25.90 -27.75 -31.67
C GLY A 76 24.60 -28.41 -31.24
N GLU A 77 23.59 -28.39 -32.11
CA GLU A 77 23.13 -29.57 -32.85
C GLU A 77 22.40 -29.17 -34.13
#